data_AF-A0A3B8MAB1-F1
#
_entry.id   AF-A0A3B8MAB1-F1
#
_cell.length_a   1.000
_cell.length_b   1.000
_cell.length_c   1.000
_cell.angle_alpha   90.00
_cell.angle_beta   90.00
_cell.angle_gamma   90.00
#
_symmetry.space_group_name_H-M   'P 1'
#
loop_
_entity.id
_entity.type
_entity.pdbx_description
1 polymer ?
#
loop_
_entity_poly.entity_id
_entity_poly.type
_entity_poly.pdbx_seq_one_letter_code
_entity_poly.pdbx_strand_id
1 'polypeptide(L)'
;MAESPSPWARVEPGTRIKEGAPAIQRPSKEQIAAFPQEASDLIDGSWSAQKALIDGGSYDLSWLDGQHLVIVGGTGKGLGGAASIAALHHLDRLGSLTVVGRDMKRSMEFEFGTALQNRASDHADKFH
;
A
#
# COMPACT_ATOMS: atom_id res chain seq x y z
N MET A 1 30.15 14.15 -25.53
CA MET A 1 29.53 12.99 -24.88
C MET A 1 30.28 11.77 -25.34
N ALA A 2 30.81 10.94 -24.43
CA ALA A 2 31.53 9.73 -24.82
C ALA A 2 30.53 8.76 -25.49
N GLU A 3 30.88 8.22 -26.67
CA GLU A 3 30.05 7.22 -27.33
C GLU A 3 30.00 5.95 -26.45
N SER A 4 28.80 5.61 -25.99
CA SER A 4 28.59 4.36 -25.27
C SER A 4 28.79 3.18 -26.23
N PRO A 5 29.63 2.19 -25.89
CA PRO A 5 29.89 1.02 -26.75
C PRO A 5 28.68 0.07 -26.85
N SER A 6 27.64 0.26 -26.02
CA SER A 6 26.46 -0.60 -26.04
C SER A 6 25.56 -0.28 -27.24
N PRO A 7 25.22 -1.28 -28.08
CA PRO A 7 24.24 -1.09 -29.17
C PRO A 7 22.85 -0.71 -28.66
N TRP A 8 22.55 -0.95 -27.37
CA TRP A 8 21.27 -0.59 -26.73
C TRP A 8 21.25 0.81 -26.10
N ALA A 9 22.41 1.48 -26.05
CA ALA A 9 22.51 2.86 -25.61
C ALA A 9 22.47 3.86 -26.78
N ARG A 10 22.26 3.37 -28.01
CA ARG A 10 22.15 4.21 -29.22
C ARG A 10 20.71 4.67 -29.37
N VAL A 11 20.48 5.98 -29.31
CA VAL A 11 19.17 6.57 -29.56
C VAL A 11 18.86 6.48 -31.05
N GLU A 12 17.70 5.94 -31.44
CA GLU A 12 17.28 5.92 -32.84
C GLU A 12 17.06 7.35 -33.38
N PRO A 13 17.52 7.66 -34.59
CA PRO A 13 17.28 8.96 -35.22
C PRO A 13 15.78 9.26 -35.31
N GLY A 14 15.32 10.38 -34.74
CA GLY A 14 13.91 10.81 -34.76
C GLY A 14 13.09 10.40 -33.53
N THR A 15 13.66 9.68 -32.57
CA THR A 15 12.98 9.35 -31.32
C THR A 15 12.72 10.61 -30.49
N ARG A 16 11.50 10.79 -29.97
CA ARG A 16 11.20 11.87 -29.01
C ARG A 16 11.94 11.57 -27.70
N ILE A 17 13.02 12.30 -27.45
CA ILE A 17 13.75 12.24 -26.18
C ILE A 17 12.93 13.04 -25.16
N LYS A 18 12.36 12.35 -24.16
CA LYS A 18 11.92 13.02 -22.93
C LYS A 18 13.15 13.13 -22.04
N GLU A 19 13.55 14.37 -21.73
CA GLU A 19 14.63 14.62 -20.79
C GLU A 19 14.33 13.83 -19.50
N GLY A 20 15.29 13.00 -19.08
CA GLY A 20 15.11 12.10 -17.94
C GLY A 20 14.75 12.87 -16.68
N ALA A 21 14.18 12.17 -15.69
CA ALA A 21 13.97 12.75 -14.37
C ALA A 21 15.28 13.44 -13.90
N PRO A 22 15.18 14.62 -13.24
CA PRO A 22 16.36 15.35 -12.80
C PRO A 22 17.31 14.44 -12.05
N ALA A 23 18.61 14.62 -12.27
CA ALA A 23 19.63 13.80 -11.64
C ALA A 23 19.42 13.81 -10.11
N ILE A 24 19.29 12.61 -9.53
CA ILE A 24 19.17 12.47 -8.08
C ILE A 24 20.46 13.05 -7.47
N GLN A 25 20.31 14.15 -6.74
CA GLN A 25 21.46 14.78 -6.11
C GLN A 25 21.92 13.92 -4.94
N ARG A 26 23.23 13.69 -4.87
CA ARG A 26 23.82 13.01 -3.72
C ARG A 26 23.68 13.91 -2.49
N PRO A 27 23.18 13.40 -1.35
CA PRO A 27 23.12 14.17 -0.11
C PRO A 27 24.51 14.68 0.31
N SER A 28 24.55 15.86 0.93
CA SER A 28 25.77 16.44 1.51
C SER A 28 26.24 15.64 2.73
N LYS A 29 27.48 15.85 3.17
CA LYS A 29 28.01 15.17 4.37
C LYS A 29 27.23 15.54 5.63
N GLU A 30 26.80 16.79 5.71
CA GLU A 30 25.99 17.34 6.81
C GLU A 30 24.60 16.69 6.82
N GLN A 31 23.97 16.53 5.65
CA GLN A 31 22.68 15.85 5.53
C GLN A 31 22.78 14.37 5.92
N ILE A 32 23.84 13.67 5.53
CA ILE A 32 24.08 12.28 5.93
C ILE A 32 24.25 12.16 7.45
N ALA A 33 24.94 13.12 8.07
CA ALA A 33 25.17 13.14 9.51
C ALA A 33 23.91 13.48 10.32
N ALA A 34 23.04 14.35 9.80
CA ALA A 34 21.80 14.75 10.44
C ALA A 34 20.67 13.72 10.29
N PHE A 35 20.69 12.94 9.19
CA PHE A 35 19.62 12.00 8.84
C PHE A 35 19.17 11.05 9.97
N PRO A 36 20.07 10.42 10.76
CA PRO A 36 19.63 9.55 11.84
C PRO A 36 18.79 10.26 12.90
N GLN A 37 19.14 11.51 13.24
CA GLN A 37 18.40 12.29 14.22
C GLN A 37 17.07 12.77 13.62
N GLU A 38 17.08 13.27 12.39
CA GLU A 38 15.86 13.68 11.68
C GLU A 38 14.87 12.51 11.54
N ALA A 39 15.35 11.31 11.24
CA ALA A 39 14.53 10.11 11.18
C ALA A 39 13.96 9.74 12.56
N SER A 40 14.75 9.86 13.63
CA SER A 40 14.28 9.63 15.00
C SER A 40 13.18 10.62 15.37
N ASP A 41 13.40 11.91 15.12
CA ASP A 41 12.45 12.98 15.44
C ASP A 41 11.12 12.79 14.68
N LEU A 42 11.18 12.33 13.43
CA LEU A 42 9.99 11.98 12.64
C LEU A 42 9.22 10.80 13.23
N ILE A 43 9.92 9.75 13.69
CA ILE A 43 9.30 8.59 14.33
C ILE A 43 8.65 9.00 15.65
N ASP A 44 9.34 9.77 16.48
CA ASP A 44 8.85 10.23 17.78
C ASP A 44 7.64 11.17 17.64
N GLY A 45 7.67 12.06 16.64
CA GLY A 45 6.55 12.90 16.29
C GLY A 45 5.32 12.10 15.86
N SER A 46 5.53 11.11 14.97
CA SER A 46 4.45 10.21 14.51
C SER A 46 3.86 9.39 15.65
N TRP A 47 4.70 8.86 16.54
CA TRP A 47 4.26 8.09 17.70
C TRP A 47 3.46 8.95 18.69
N SER A 48 3.93 10.16 18.95
CA SER A 48 3.25 11.10 19.86
C SER A 48 1.86 11.47 19.34
N ALA A 49 1.72 11.71 18.04
CA ALA A 49 0.43 11.96 17.39
C ALA A 49 -0.49 10.73 17.49
N GLN A 50 0.03 9.53 17.21
CA GLN A 50 -0.74 8.29 17.29
C GLN A 50 -1.20 7.98 18.72
N LYS A 51 -0.38 8.27 19.72
CA LYS A 51 -0.68 7.99 21.13
C LYS A 51 -1.97 8.69 21.59
N ALA A 52 -2.14 9.96 21.24
CA ALA A 52 -3.35 10.71 21.59
C ALA A 52 -4.62 10.08 20.98
N LEU A 53 -4.52 9.55 19.76
CA LEU A 53 -5.62 8.86 19.10
C LEU A 53 -5.93 7.52 19.78
N ILE A 54 -4.88 6.73 20.10
CA ILE A 54 -5.03 5.45 20.81
C ILE A 54 -5.72 5.64 22.15
N ASP A 55 -5.29 6.65 22.93
CA ASP A 55 -5.87 6.96 24.24
C ASP A 55 -7.36 7.39 24.12
N GLY A 56 -7.76 7.91 22.95
CA GLY A 56 -9.15 8.21 22.58
C GLY A 56 -9.90 7.08 21.84
N GLY A 57 -9.32 5.88 21.72
CA GLY A 57 -9.93 4.73 21.05
C GLY A 57 -9.98 4.82 19.52
N SER A 58 -9.13 5.65 18.92
CA SER A 58 -9.02 5.89 17.48
C SER A 58 -7.60 5.60 16.96
N TYR A 59 -7.43 5.50 15.66
CA TYR A 59 -6.13 5.28 15.01
C TYR A 59 -6.01 6.17 13.77
N ASP A 60 -4.84 6.78 13.56
CA ASP A 60 -4.50 7.36 12.26
C ASP A 60 -3.88 6.27 11.38
N LEU A 61 -4.46 6.13 10.20
CA LEU A 61 -4.11 5.17 9.17
C LEU A 61 -3.89 5.83 7.80
N SER A 62 -3.77 7.17 7.76
CA SER A 62 -3.52 7.96 6.55
C SER A 62 -2.26 7.53 5.79
N TRP A 63 -1.30 6.91 6.47
CA TRP A 63 -0.12 6.33 5.83
C TRP A 63 -0.44 5.17 4.87
N LEU A 64 -1.64 4.58 4.95
CA LEU A 64 -2.12 3.54 4.03
C LEU A 64 -2.70 4.11 2.73
N ASP A 65 -2.99 5.41 2.69
CA ASP A 65 -3.68 6.04 1.57
C ASP A 65 -2.83 5.90 0.28
N GLY A 66 -3.45 5.36 -0.78
CA GLY A 66 -2.81 5.14 -2.08
C GLY A 66 -1.67 4.10 -2.09
N GLN A 67 -1.45 3.35 -1.00
CA GLN A 67 -0.36 2.38 -0.93
C GLN A 67 -0.71 1.03 -1.57
N HIS A 68 0.33 0.30 -1.99
CA HIS A 68 0.20 -1.08 -2.46
C HIS A 68 0.75 -2.04 -1.38
N LEU A 69 -0.14 -2.83 -0.79
CA LEU A 69 0.15 -3.62 0.41
C LEU A 69 0.04 -5.12 0.14
N VAL A 70 0.92 -5.88 0.78
CA VAL A 70 0.83 -7.35 0.84
C VAL A 70 0.73 -7.79 2.29
N ILE A 71 -0.36 -8.47 2.64
CA ILE A 71 -0.58 -9.03 3.98
C ILE A 71 -0.59 -10.56 3.90
N VAL A 72 0.36 -11.19 4.57
CA VAL A 72 0.43 -12.67 4.65
C VAL A 72 -0.27 -13.16 5.92
N GLY A 73 -1.16 -14.13 5.78
CA GLY A 73 -1.97 -14.66 6.88
C GLY A 73 -3.17 -13.78 7.26
N GLY A 74 -3.51 -12.78 6.44
CA GLY A 74 -4.56 -11.80 6.72
C GLY A 74 -6.00 -12.25 6.46
N THR A 75 -6.26 -13.56 6.38
CA THR A 75 -7.59 -14.10 6.03
C THR A 75 -8.47 -14.46 7.24
N GLY A 76 -7.95 -14.51 8.47
CA GLY A 76 -8.74 -14.89 9.65
C GLY A 76 -9.17 -13.71 10.54
N LYS A 77 -9.98 -13.95 11.57
CA LYS A 77 -10.42 -12.95 12.57
C LYS A 77 -9.30 -12.39 13.49
N GLY A 78 -8.04 -12.71 13.21
CA GLY A 78 -6.89 -12.25 13.99
C GLY A 78 -6.38 -10.89 13.53
N LEU A 79 -5.22 -10.48 14.06
CA LEU A 79 -4.59 -9.20 13.74
C LEU A 79 -4.42 -8.98 12.23
N GLY A 80 -4.02 -10.01 11.49
CA GLY A 80 -3.85 -9.91 10.05
C GLY A 80 -5.15 -9.57 9.31
N GLY A 81 -6.28 -10.15 9.70
CA GLY A 81 -7.57 -9.80 9.11
C GLY A 81 -8.06 -8.42 9.53
N ALA A 82 -7.85 -8.03 10.79
CA ALA A 82 -8.14 -6.67 11.25
C ALA A 82 -7.34 -5.63 10.45
N ALA A 83 -6.06 -5.89 10.21
CA ALA A 83 -5.21 -5.04 9.39
C ALA A 83 -5.64 -4.99 7.92
N SER A 84 -6.02 -6.13 7.33
CA SER A 84 -6.56 -6.19 5.96
C SER A 84 -7.83 -5.35 5.82
N ILE A 85 -8.76 -5.44 6.77
CA ILE A 85 -10.00 -4.67 6.78
C ILE A 85 -9.70 -3.18 6.90
N ALA A 86 -8.86 -2.80 7.85
CA ALA A 86 -8.44 -1.43 8.04
C ALA A 86 -7.80 -0.86 6.77
N ALA A 87 -6.91 -1.62 6.12
CA ALA A 87 -6.33 -1.23 4.84
C ALA A 87 -7.40 -1.04 3.76
N LEU A 88 -8.35 -1.97 3.60
CA LEU A 88 -9.41 -1.83 2.60
C LEU A 88 -10.22 -0.54 2.72
N HIS A 89 -10.42 -0.02 3.94
CA HIS A 89 -11.12 1.25 4.15
C HIS A 89 -10.32 2.50 3.73
N HIS A 90 -8.99 2.38 3.66
CA HIS A 90 -8.06 3.48 3.35
C HIS A 90 -7.46 3.41 1.95
N LEU A 91 -7.65 2.29 1.25
CA LEU A 91 -7.22 2.16 -0.14
C LEU A 91 -8.23 2.87 -1.03
N ASP A 92 -7.87 4.09 -1.44
CA ASP A 92 -8.56 4.85 -2.46
C ASP A 92 -8.45 4.18 -3.85
N ARG A 93 -8.79 4.91 -4.92
CA ARG A 93 -8.65 4.42 -6.30
C ARG A 93 -7.20 4.13 -6.74
N LEU A 94 -6.20 4.59 -6.00
CA LEU A 94 -4.78 4.50 -6.33
C LEU A 94 -4.07 3.38 -5.56
N GLY A 95 -4.63 2.92 -4.44
CA GLY A 95 -4.07 1.84 -3.63
C GLY A 95 -4.47 0.43 -4.08
N SER A 96 -3.80 -0.58 -3.54
CA SER A 96 -4.23 -1.98 -3.67
C SER A 96 -3.83 -2.83 -2.45
N LEU A 97 -4.68 -3.78 -2.07
CA LEU A 97 -4.34 -4.81 -1.07
C LEU A 97 -4.26 -6.19 -1.73
N THR A 98 -3.18 -6.90 -1.46
CA THR A 98 -3.06 -8.33 -1.76
C THR A 98 -2.98 -9.10 -0.45
N VAL A 99 -3.95 -9.98 -0.19
CA VAL A 99 -3.95 -10.86 0.98
C VAL A 99 -3.56 -12.27 0.57
N VAL A 100 -2.50 -12.80 1.18
CA VAL A 100 -2.02 -14.17 0.95
C VAL A 100 -2.42 -15.05 2.13
N GLY A 101 -3.43 -15.91 1.93
CA GLY A 101 -3.90 -16.86 2.94
C GLY A 101 -3.45 -18.30 2.65
N ARG A 102 -3.21 -19.08 3.71
CA ARG A 102 -3.10 -20.56 3.61
C ARG A 102 -4.45 -21.20 3.28
N ASP A 103 -5.52 -20.63 3.82
CA ASP A 103 -6.89 -21.04 3.56
C ASP A 103 -7.74 -19.80 3.26
N MET A 104 -8.14 -19.67 1.99
CA MET A 104 -8.95 -18.56 1.50
C MET A 104 -10.43 -18.73 1.86
N LYS A 105 -10.88 -19.93 2.27
CA LYS A 105 -12.28 -20.12 2.70
C LYS A 105 -12.63 -19.36 3.98
N ARG A 106 -11.60 -18.96 4.73
CA ARG A 106 -11.77 -18.17 5.96
C ARG A 106 -11.77 -16.68 5.68
N SER A 107 -11.45 -16.26 4.45
CA SER A 107 -11.30 -14.86 4.08
C SER A 107 -12.64 -14.15 4.01
N MET A 108 -12.61 -12.83 4.19
CA MET A 108 -13.81 -12.00 4.16
C MET A 108 -14.50 -12.05 2.79
N GLU A 109 -13.72 -12.14 1.71
CA GLU A 109 -14.20 -12.22 0.34
C GLU A 109 -15.00 -13.51 0.11
N PHE A 110 -14.55 -14.64 0.69
CA PHE A 110 -15.26 -15.91 0.61
C PHE A 110 -16.59 -15.88 1.37
N GLU A 111 -16.58 -15.34 2.60
CA GLU A 111 -17.79 -15.17 3.42
C GLU A 111 -18.79 -14.21 2.75
N PHE A 112 -18.29 -13.11 2.18
CA PHE A 112 -19.11 -12.15 1.43
C PHE A 112 -19.72 -12.76 0.17
N GLY A 113 -18.94 -13.53 -0.61
CA GLY A 113 -19.44 -14.27 -1.76
C GLY A 113 -20.52 -15.29 -1.38
N THR A 114 -20.31 -16.02 -0.29
CA THR A 114 -21.31 -16.96 0.25
C THR A 114 -22.60 -16.24 0.67
N ALA A 115 -22.49 -15.10 1.36
CA ALA A 115 -23.64 -14.30 1.77
C ALA A 115 -24.42 -13.74 0.58
N LEU A 116 -23.73 -13.25 -0.47
CA LEU A 116 -24.34 -12.80 -1.72
C LEU A 116 -25.08 -13.94 -2.43
N GLN A 117 -24.47 -15.14 -2.48
CA GLN A 117 -25.10 -16.30 -3.11
C GLN A 117 -26.35 -16.76 -2.36
N ASN A 118 -26.30 -16.78 -1.02
CA ASN A 118 -27.48 -17.09 -0.20
C ASN A 118 -28.60 -16.07 -0.45
N ARG A 119 -28.27 -14.77 -0.43
CA ARG A 119 -29.23 -13.71 -0.72
C ARG A 119 -29.80 -13.80 -2.14
N ALA A 120 -28.99 -14.14 -3.13
CA ALA A 120 -29.50 -14.34 -4.50
C ALA A 120 -30.49 -15.52 -4.56
N SER A 121 -30.20 -16.60 -3.83
CA SER A 121 -31.07 -17.79 -3.74
C SER A 121 -32.40 -17.46 -3.05
N ASP A 122 -32.37 -16.72 -1.94
CA ASP A 122 -33.58 -16.29 -1.20
C ASP A 122 -34.49 -15.36 -2.01
N HIS A 123 -33.94 -14.71 -3.04
CA HIS A 123 -34.66 -13.77 -3.91
C HIS A 123 -34.97 -14.35 -5.30
N ALA A 124 -34.52 -15.58 -5.61
CA ALA A 124 -34.75 -16.22 -6.92
C ALA A 124 -36.24 -16.44 -7.21
N ASP A 125 -37.03 -16.77 -6.17
CA ASP A 125 -38.47 -17.02 -6.30
C ASP A 125 -39.31 -15.73 -6.42
N LYS A 126 -38.71 -14.54 -6.25
CA LYS A 126 -39.43 -13.25 -6.31
C LYS A 126 -39.54 -12.66 -7.73
N PHE A 127 -38.90 -13.30 -8.71
CA PHE A 127 -38.88 -12.86 -10.11
C PHE A 127 -39.53 -13.88 -11.07
N HIS A 128 -40.24 -14.87 -10.52
CA HIS A 128 -41.06 -15.83 -11.25
C HIS A 128 -42.55 -15.57 -11.03
#